data_AF-A0A522XQL8-F1
#
_entry.id   AF-A0A522XQL8-F1
#
_cell.length_a   1.000
_cell.length_b   1.000
_cell.length_c   1.000
_cell.angle_alpha   90.00
_cell.angle_beta   90.00
_cell.angle_gamma   90.00
#
_symmetry.space_group_name_H-M   'P 1'
#
loop_
_entity.id
_entity.type
_entity.pdbx_description
1 polymer ?
#
loop_
_entity_poly.entity_id
_entity_poly.type
_entity_poly.pdbx_seq_one_letter_code
_entity_poly.pdbx_strand_id
1 'polypeptide(L)'
;MAAPTVYVVGVGMIPFVKPGGSDHYPVMGARAVRAALADAGLDYTAIQQAYAGYVYADSTAGQAVLYGVGMTGIPVINVNNNCASGSTAL
;
A
#
# COMPACT_ATOMS: atom_id res chain seq x y z
N MET A 1 -15.87 8.58 -24.77
CA MET A 1 -15.52 9.40 -23.58
C MET A 1 -14.00 9.45 -23.50
N ALA A 2 -13.42 10.61 -23.19
CA ALA A 2 -11.99 10.69 -22.90
C ALA A 2 -11.72 10.00 -21.54
N ALA A 3 -10.60 9.28 -21.42
CA ALA A 3 -10.19 8.74 -20.13
C ALA A 3 -9.92 9.91 -19.16
N PRO A 4 -10.32 9.78 -17.89
CA PRO A 4 -10.03 10.82 -16.90
C PRO A 4 -8.52 10.97 -16.74
N THR A 5 -8.08 12.20 -16.47
CA THR A 5 -6.67 12.46 -16.09
C THR A 5 -6.43 11.93 -14.69
N VAL A 6 -5.32 11.21 -14.51
CA VAL A 6 -4.94 10.59 -13.24
C VAL A 6 -3.67 11.28 -12.71
N TYR A 7 -3.62 11.53 -11.41
CA TYR A 7 -2.50 12.19 -10.74
C TYR A 7 -1.99 11.34 -9.58
N VAL A 8 -0.68 11.36 -9.36
CA VAL A 8 -0.07 10.86 -8.12
C VAL A 8 -0.03 12.03 -7.14
N VAL A 9 -0.82 11.93 -6.07
CA VAL A 9 -1.02 13.03 -5.11
C VAL A 9 -0.24 12.87 -3.81
N GLY A 10 0.35 11.70 -3.55
CA GLY A 10 1.26 11.50 -2.43
C GLY A 10 2.05 10.20 -2.53
N VAL A 11 3.22 10.17 -1.90
CA VAL A 11 4.14 9.02 -1.90
C VAL A 11 4.69 8.76 -0.50
N GLY A 12 4.99 7.49 -0.20
CA GLY A 12 5.52 7.09 1.09
C GLY A 12 6.33 5.81 0.98
N MET A 13 7.50 5.78 1.61
CA MET A 13 8.42 4.64 1.57
C MET A 13 9.09 4.46 2.92
N ILE A 14 9.45 3.21 3.25
CA ILE A 14 10.28 2.90 4.40
C ILE A 14 11.77 2.79 4.02
N PRO A 15 12.70 3.01 4.96
CA PRO A 15 14.12 2.75 4.71
C PRO A 15 14.35 1.30 4.29
N PHE A 16 15.15 1.10 3.24
CA PHE A 16 15.65 -0.21 2.88
C PHE A 16 16.80 -0.58 3.81
N VAL A 17 16.67 -1.69 4.51
CA VAL A 17 17.66 -2.16 5.49
C VAL A 17 18.01 -3.62 5.24
N LYS A 18 19.12 -4.05 5.85
CA LYS A 18 19.58 -5.44 5.77
C LYS A 18 18.49 -6.40 6.30
N PRO A 19 18.33 -7.60 5.72
CA PRO A 19 17.44 -8.62 6.26
C PRO A 19 17.65 -8.84 7.77
N GLY A 20 16.56 -8.85 8.54
CA GLY A 20 16.58 -8.92 10.01
C GLY A 20 16.69 -7.58 10.74
N GLY A 21 16.96 -6.47 10.04
CA GLY A 21 16.99 -5.12 10.61
C GLY A 21 15.68 -4.34 10.50
N SER A 22 14.61 -5.00 10.04
CA SER A 22 13.29 -4.41 9.80
C SER A 22 12.23 -4.99 10.74
N ASP A 23 11.21 -4.18 11.00
CA ASP A 23 9.93 -4.67 11.53
C ASP A 23 9.27 -5.65 10.55
N HIS A 24 8.24 -6.36 11.01
CA HIS A 24 7.42 -7.20 10.14
C HIS A 24 6.67 -6.37 9.09
N TYR A 25 6.41 -6.98 7.92
CA TYR A 25 5.81 -6.29 6.77
C TYR A 25 4.49 -5.55 7.06
N PRO A 26 3.58 -6.00 7.96
CA PRO A 26 2.35 -5.27 8.25
C PRO A 26 2.65 -3.90 8.87
N VAL A 27 3.61 -3.85 9.79
CA VAL A 27 4.05 -2.62 10.47
C VAL A 27 4.74 -1.68 9.46
N MET A 28 5.66 -2.23 8.67
CA MET A 28 6.37 -1.47 7.64
C MET A 28 5.42 -0.88 6.60
N GLY A 29 4.50 -1.69 6.07
CA GLY A 29 3.52 -1.25 5.09
C GLY A 29 2.57 -0.20 5.67
N ALA A 30 2.09 -0.38 6.90
CA ALA A 30 1.18 0.56 7.53
C ALA A 30 1.86 1.92 7.80
N ARG A 31 3.19 1.93 8.04
CA ARG A 31 3.97 3.16 8.13
C ARG A 31 4.12 3.85 6.77
N ALA A 32 4.41 3.09 5.71
CA ALA A 32 4.51 3.63 4.35
C ALA A 32 3.18 4.24 3.88
N VAL A 33 2.05 3.56 4.13
CA VAL A 33 0.71 4.05 3.79
C VAL A 33 0.39 5.36 4.53
N ARG A 34 0.66 5.43 5.84
CA ARG A 34 0.47 6.68 6.60
C ARG A 34 1.34 7.82 6.08
N ALA A 35 2.58 7.55 5.69
CA ALA A 35 3.45 8.56 5.10
C ALA A 35 2.89 9.07 3.75
N ALA A 36 2.40 8.18 2.89
CA ALA A 36 1.79 8.55 1.62
C ALA A 36 0.50 9.36 1.79
N LEU A 37 -0.34 9.00 2.77
CA LEU A 37 -1.55 9.74 3.12
C LEU A 37 -1.21 11.14 3.67
N ALA A 38 -0.19 11.24 4.52
CA ALA A 38 0.27 12.52 5.05
C ALA A 38 0.84 13.44 3.97
N ASP A 39 1.63 12.89 3.03
CA ASP A 39 2.16 13.62 1.87
C ASP A 39 1.03 14.13 0.96
N ALA A 40 -0.03 13.31 0.78
CA ALA A 40 -1.23 13.70 0.04
C ALA A 40 -2.16 14.67 0.79
N GLY A 41 -1.97 14.86 2.10
CA GLY A 41 -2.89 15.62 2.96
C GLY A 41 -4.29 14.98 3.07
N LEU A 42 -4.39 13.66 2.96
CA LEU A 42 -5.65 12.92 2.97
C LEU A 42 -5.81 12.06 4.22
N ASP A 43 -7.04 11.97 4.72
CA ASP A 43 -7.42 10.95 5.69
C ASP A 43 -7.67 9.60 5.00
N TYR A 44 -7.43 8.50 5.69
CA TYR A 44 -7.66 7.16 5.15
C TYR A 44 -9.12 6.91 4.76
N THR A 45 -10.10 7.60 5.38
CA THR A 45 -11.52 7.51 5.00
C THR A 45 -11.82 8.04 3.60
N ALA A 46 -10.91 8.83 3.00
CA ALA A 46 -11.06 9.30 1.63
C ALA A 46 -10.67 8.25 0.59
N ILE A 47 -9.97 7.18 0.99
CA ILE A 47 -9.55 6.11 0.11
C ILE A 47 -10.74 5.19 -0.18
N GLN A 48 -10.92 4.83 -1.45
CA GLN A 48 -12.06 4.02 -1.89
C GLN A 48 -11.67 2.59 -2.23
N GLN A 49 -10.42 2.34 -2.61
CA GLN A 49 -9.91 1.04 -3.04
C GLN A 49 -8.40 0.98 -2.77
N ALA A 50 -7.87 -0.22 -2.57
CA ALA A 50 -6.43 -0.41 -2.41
C ALA A 50 -5.92 -1.60 -3.23
N TYR A 51 -4.74 -1.42 -3.84
CA TYR A 51 -4.00 -2.45 -4.55
C TYR A 51 -2.69 -2.69 -3.81
N ALA A 52 -2.45 -3.94 -3.39
CA ALA A 52 -1.30 -4.32 -2.61
C ALA A 52 -0.44 -5.32 -3.38
N GLY A 53 0.76 -4.90 -3.78
CA GLY A 53 1.75 -5.75 -4.44
C GLY A 53 2.64 -6.46 -3.43
N TYR A 54 2.78 -7.79 -3.53
CA TYR A 54 3.73 -8.55 -2.74
C TYR A 54 4.23 -9.81 -3.47
N VAL A 55 5.40 -10.32 -3.05
CA VAL A 55 6.02 -11.54 -3.60
C VAL A 55 6.05 -12.66 -2.56
N TYR A 56 6.53 -12.36 -1.35
CA TYR A 56 6.75 -13.35 -0.29
C TYR A 56 5.94 -13.01 0.97
N ALA A 57 4.63 -13.16 0.88
CA ALA A 57 3.72 -13.04 2.01
C ALA A 57 2.53 -13.98 1.82
N ASP A 58 1.79 -14.21 2.88
CA ASP A 58 0.59 -15.04 2.84
C ASP A 58 -0.53 -14.38 2.03
N SER A 59 -1.56 -15.16 1.71
CA SER A 59 -2.81 -14.60 1.21
C SER A 59 -3.31 -13.49 2.14
N THR A 60 -3.85 -12.43 1.56
CA THR A 60 -4.38 -11.25 2.28
C THR A 60 -3.33 -10.33 2.93
N ALA A 61 -2.07 -10.36 2.45
CA ALA A 61 -1.01 -9.45 2.94
C ALA A 61 -1.39 -7.96 2.88
N GLY A 62 -2.13 -7.53 1.85
CA GLY A 62 -2.66 -6.17 1.75
C GLY A 62 -3.61 -5.83 2.89
N GLN A 63 -4.52 -6.73 3.25
CA GLN A 63 -5.43 -6.55 4.38
C GLN A 63 -4.66 -6.50 5.70
N ALA A 64 -3.69 -7.40 5.89
CA ALA A 64 -2.85 -7.40 7.10
C ALA A 64 -2.14 -6.06 7.31
N VAL A 65 -1.66 -5.42 6.23
CA VAL A 65 -1.11 -4.06 6.27
C VAL A 65 -2.18 -3.01 6.58
N LEU A 66 -3.27 -3.00 5.81
CA LEU A 66 -4.26 -1.91 5.83
C LEU A 66 -5.13 -1.91 7.09
N TYR A 67 -5.38 -3.05 7.72
CA TYR A 67 -6.05 -3.11 9.03
C TYR A 67 -5.25 -2.41 10.11
N GLY A 68 -3.92 -2.38 9.97
CA GLY A 68 -3.04 -1.58 10.82
C GLY A 68 -3.10 -0.08 10.54
N VAL A 69 -3.77 0.38 9.48
CA VAL A 69 -3.99 1.79 9.11
C VAL A 69 -5.39 2.24 9.49
N GLY A 70 -6.41 1.46 9.14
CA GLY A 70 -7.80 1.70 9.51
C GLY A 70 -8.76 0.64 8.96
N MET A 71 -9.98 0.59 9.50
CA MET A 71 -11.01 -0.37 9.13
C MET A 71 -12.14 0.32 8.35
N THR A 72 -11.89 0.69 7.10
CA THR A 72 -12.83 1.44 6.24
C THR A 72 -13.77 0.54 5.42
N GLY A 73 -13.48 -0.76 5.32
CA GLY A 73 -14.27 -1.70 4.52
C GLY A 73 -14.04 -1.58 3.00
N ILE A 74 -13.02 -0.85 2.57
CA ILE A 74 -12.67 -0.72 1.15
C ILE A 74 -12.25 -2.07 0.57
N PRO A 75 -12.51 -2.33 -0.73
CA PRO A 75 -11.95 -3.49 -1.41
C PRO A 75 -10.42 -3.42 -1.45
N VAL A 76 -9.77 -4.54 -1.14
CA VAL A 76 -8.32 -4.71 -1.18
C VAL A 76 -7.95 -5.81 -2.18
N ILE A 77 -7.25 -5.42 -3.24
CA ILE A 77 -6.81 -6.31 -4.30
C ILE A 77 -5.35 -6.65 -4.08
N ASN A 78 -5.07 -7.94 -3.95
CA ASN A 78 -3.74 -8.48 -3.73
C ASN A 78 -3.17 -8.92 -5.07
N VAL A 79 -2.04 -8.34 -5.48
CA VAL A 79 -1.38 -8.65 -6.77
C VAL A 79 0.02 -9.18 -6.54
N ASN A 80 0.36 -10.23 -7.27
CA ASN A 80 1.69 -10.80 -7.30
C ASN A 80 2.11 -11.03 -8.75
N ASN A 81 3.12 -10.28 -9.16
CA ASN A 81 3.77 -10.39 -10.46
C ASN A 81 5.30 -10.28 -10.28
N ASN A 82 5.84 -11.04 -9.32
CA ASN A 82 7.26 -11.03 -8.98
C ASN A 82 7.80 -9.60 -8.82
N CYS A 83 8.92 -9.29 -9.47
CA CYS A 83 9.56 -7.97 -9.43
C CYS A 83 8.68 -6.82 -9.95
N ALA A 84 7.68 -7.12 -10.78
CA ALA A 84 6.76 -6.15 -11.36
C ALA A 84 5.50 -5.93 -10.50
N SER A 85 5.37 -6.57 -9.33
CA SER A 85 4.17 -6.44 -8.47
C SER A 85 3.83 -5.00 -8.13
N GLY A 86 4.84 -4.15 -7.87
CA GLY A 86 4.64 -2.72 -7.61
C GLY A 86 4.05 -1.97 -8.81
N SER A 87 4.59 -2.21 -10.00
CA SER A 87 4.05 -1.61 -11.25
C SER A 87 2.70 -2.19 -11.66
N THR A 88 2.40 -3.44 -11.31
CA THR A 88 1.08 -4.05 -11.57
C THR A 88 -0.01 -3.50 -10.66
N ALA A 89 0.36 -2.99 -9.48
CA ALA A 89 -0.58 -2.37 -8.55
C ALA A 89 -0.91 -0.90 -8.87
N LEU A 90 -0.14 -0.26 -9.76
CA LEU A 90 -0.30 1.13 -10.22
C LEU A 90 -1.02 1.17 -11.58
#